data_AF-A0A374BMI5-F1
#
_entry.id   AF-A0A374BMI5-F1
#
_cell.length_a   1.000
_cell.length_b   1.000
_cell.length_c   1.000
_cell.angle_alpha   90.00
_cell.angle_beta   90.00
_cell.angle_gamma   90.00
#
_symmetry.space_group_name_H-M   'P 1'
#
loop_
_entity.id
_entity.type
_entity.pdbx_description
1 polymer ?
#
loop_
_entity_poly.entity_id
_entity_poly.type
_entity_poly.pdbx_seq_one_letter_code
_entity_poly.pdbx_strand_id
1 'polypeptide(L)'
;MTNLPNELYVAVRRFIVENPICADEKMSEFKMEHCQDFKMINKIFSEAYENVPNGSYVCPKCGWTMTFYGAQAQCCNKSCLKNIPKKDDLKPLRFQDGNWRLRHGVMRYMCLPGQLELKIQKIAEKCGCGAELWPDRDKYDVKITLPDGQVWAIDAKTHRNPYMLKKSIEKDYVFTHTKAQKVFYVVPDDCLTDYPDYCKICNDALASNFPDSIAKCVSMRIFSKKLKGELEDVKFRNYQKKS
;
A
#
# COMPACT_ATOMS: atom_id res chain seq x y z
N MET A 1 -13.24 11.89 1.79
CA MET A 1 -13.51 10.87 0.73
C MET A 1 -14.73 9.99 1.02
N THR A 2 -15.43 10.16 2.14
CA THR A 2 -16.49 9.25 2.64
C THR A 2 -17.77 9.16 1.80
N ASN A 3 -18.04 10.15 0.94
CA ASN A 3 -19.26 10.21 0.10
C ASN A 3 -18.99 9.91 -1.38
N LEU A 4 -17.81 9.41 -1.74
CA LEU A 4 -17.48 9.09 -3.14
C LEU A 4 -18.17 7.78 -3.59
N PRO A 5 -18.63 7.68 -4.85
CA PRO A 5 -18.85 6.38 -5.49
C PRO A 5 -17.58 5.52 -5.39
N ASN A 6 -17.72 4.19 -5.30
CA ASN A 6 -16.56 3.31 -5.05
C ASN A 6 -15.49 3.40 -6.15
N GLU A 7 -15.89 3.48 -7.41
CA GLU A 7 -14.96 3.63 -8.54
C GLU A 7 -14.14 4.92 -8.43
N LEU A 8 -14.80 6.04 -8.12
CA LEU A 8 -14.14 7.32 -7.96
C LEU A 8 -13.25 7.35 -6.70
N TYR A 9 -13.68 6.69 -5.61
CA TYR A 9 -12.85 6.51 -4.42
C TYR A 9 -11.53 5.79 -4.76
N VAL A 10 -11.62 4.67 -5.49
CA VAL A 10 -10.45 3.89 -5.92
C VAL A 10 -9.57 4.70 -6.86
N ALA A 11 -10.14 5.39 -7.86
CA ALA A 11 -9.40 6.22 -8.81
C ALA A 11 -8.62 7.34 -8.09
N VAL A 12 -9.28 8.09 -7.20
CA VAL A 12 -8.65 9.18 -6.43
C VAL A 12 -7.58 8.65 -5.48
N ARG A 13 -7.85 7.57 -4.73
CA ARG A 13 -6.85 6.99 -3.81
C ARG A 13 -5.65 6.46 -4.59
N ARG A 14 -5.86 5.76 -5.71
CA ARG A 14 -4.78 5.29 -6.58
C ARG A 14 -3.94 6.47 -7.09
N PHE A 15 -4.58 7.54 -7.59
CA PHE A 15 -3.87 8.73 -8.05
C PHE A 15 -2.97 9.33 -6.95
N ILE A 16 -3.49 9.48 -5.73
CA ILE A 16 -2.72 10.00 -4.59
C ILE A 16 -1.52 9.10 -4.29
N VAL A 17 -1.72 7.78 -4.26
CA VAL A 17 -0.67 6.81 -3.92
C VAL A 17 0.43 6.77 -4.98
N GLU A 18 0.06 6.82 -6.27
CA GLU A 18 0.98 6.74 -7.40
C GLU A 18 1.71 8.07 -7.67
N ASN A 19 1.19 9.19 -7.16
CA ASN A 19 1.75 10.53 -7.37
C ASN A 19 2.09 11.24 -6.05
N PRO A 20 3.08 10.77 -5.27
CA PRO A 20 3.56 11.46 -4.06
C PRO A 20 4.07 12.88 -4.35
N ILE A 21 4.64 13.05 -5.53
CA ILE A 21 5.00 14.31 -6.19
C ILE A 21 4.24 14.31 -7.52
N CYS A 22 3.63 15.43 -7.87
CA CYS A 22 2.74 15.53 -9.02
C CYS A 22 2.98 16.84 -9.80
N ALA A 23 3.06 16.73 -11.12
CA ALA A 23 3.09 17.86 -12.03
C ALA A 23 1.69 18.46 -12.22
N ASP A 24 1.62 19.74 -12.57
CA ASP A 24 0.36 20.46 -12.79
C ASP A 24 -0.45 19.83 -13.93
N GLU A 25 0.22 19.44 -15.00
CA GLU A 25 -0.38 18.84 -16.19
C GLU A 25 -1.06 17.53 -15.82
N LYS A 26 -0.35 16.63 -15.14
CA LYS A 26 -0.88 15.33 -14.71
C LYS A 26 -2.06 15.46 -13.75
N MET A 27 -2.01 16.45 -12.84
CA MET A 27 -3.13 16.72 -11.94
C MET A 27 -4.34 17.27 -12.70
N SER A 28 -4.11 18.09 -13.72
CA SER A 28 -5.16 18.68 -14.55
C SER A 28 -5.80 17.63 -15.47
N GLU A 29 -5.01 16.75 -16.06
CA GLU A 29 -5.46 15.60 -16.85
C GLU A 29 -6.44 14.75 -16.05
N PHE A 30 -6.06 14.32 -14.84
CA PHE A 30 -6.95 13.54 -13.98
C PHE A 30 -8.26 14.27 -13.65
N LYS A 31 -8.20 15.58 -13.38
CA LYS A 31 -9.41 16.39 -13.13
C LYS A 31 -10.32 16.47 -14.36
N MET A 32 -9.75 16.43 -15.56
CA MET A 32 -10.50 16.48 -16.83
C MET A 32 -11.11 15.13 -17.20
N GLU A 33 -10.39 14.04 -16.97
CA GLU A 33 -10.92 12.67 -17.12
C GLU A 33 -12.15 12.45 -16.23
N HIS A 34 -12.19 13.11 -15.07
CA HIS A 34 -13.29 13.05 -14.11
C HIS A 34 -14.06 14.38 -13.99
N CYS A 35 -14.29 15.06 -15.11
CA CYS A 35 -14.86 16.42 -15.13
C CYS A 35 -16.24 16.55 -14.45
N GLN A 36 -17.05 15.49 -14.44
CA GLN A 36 -18.36 15.47 -13.76
C GLN A 36 -18.22 15.66 -12.25
N ASP A 37 -17.11 15.22 -11.66
CA ASP A 37 -16.81 15.30 -10.24
C ASP A 37 -15.75 16.37 -9.92
N PHE A 38 -15.46 17.26 -10.88
CA PHE A 38 -14.35 18.22 -10.82
C PHE A 38 -14.31 19.01 -9.50
N LYS A 39 -15.45 19.56 -9.05
CA LYS A 39 -15.51 20.36 -7.81
C LYS A 39 -15.07 19.55 -6.59
N MET A 40 -15.48 18.29 -6.51
CA MET A 40 -15.16 17.41 -5.39
C MET A 40 -13.69 16.97 -5.43
N ILE A 41 -13.20 16.56 -6.60
CA ILE A 41 -11.79 16.18 -6.80
C ILE A 41 -10.88 17.38 -6.52
N ASN A 42 -11.22 18.56 -7.02
CA ASN A 42 -10.43 19.76 -6.79
C ASN A 42 -10.32 20.08 -5.29
N LYS A 43 -11.41 19.94 -4.53
CA LYS A 43 -11.37 20.06 -3.07
C LYS A 43 -10.42 19.03 -2.44
N ILE A 44 -10.58 17.75 -2.78
CA ILE A 44 -9.71 16.67 -2.24
C ILE A 44 -8.24 16.96 -2.54
N PHE A 45 -7.91 17.35 -3.78
CA PHE A 45 -6.52 17.62 -4.16
C PHE A 45 -5.95 18.86 -3.48
N SER A 46 -6.75 19.91 -3.28
CA SER A 46 -6.31 21.10 -2.53
C SER A 46 -5.99 20.80 -1.06
N GLU A 47 -6.67 19.82 -0.47
CA GLU A 47 -6.42 19.34 0.88
C GLU A 47 -5.25 18.32 0.91
N ALA A 48 -5.09 17.52 -0.14
CA ALA A 48 -4.10 16.44 -0.21
C ALA A 48 -2.69 16.92 -0.61
N TYR A 49 -2.59 17.96 -1.44
CA TYR A 49 -1.34 18.44 -2.02
C TYR A 49 -0.96 19.84 -1.52
N GLU A 50 0.34 20.13 -1.57
CA GLU A 50 0.94 21.43 -1.29
C GLU A 50 2.14 21.67 -2.21
N ASN A 51 2.58 22.92 -2.36
CA ASN A 51 3.73 23.24 -3.19
C ASN A 51 4.99 22.51 -2.73
N VAL A 52 5.79 22.04 -3.68
CA VAL A 52 7.10 21.47 -3.36
C VAL A 52 8.03 22.58 -2.84
N PRO A 53 8.70 22.41 -1.69
CA PRO A 53 9.71 23.34 -1.24
C PRO A 53 10.91 23.40 -2.18
N ASN A 54 11.45 24.60 -2.39
CA ASN A 54 12.67 24.80 -3.16
C ASN A 54 13.84 23.98 -2.62
N GLY A 55 14.69 23.48 -3.52
CA GLY A 55 15.84 22.65 -3.14
C GLY A 55 15.48 21.23 -2.66
N SER A 56 14.26 20.78 -2.94
CA SER A 56 13.86 19.39 -2.69
C SER A 56 14.45 18.43 -3.70
N TYR A 57 14.66 17.19 -3.25
CA TYR A 57 15.07 16.05 -4.06
C TYR A 57 13.94 15.00 -4.04
N VAL A 58 13.97 14.07 -5.00
CA VAL A 58 13.09 12.89 -4.92
C VAL A 58 13.72 11.87 -3.98
N CYS A 59 13.00 11.46 -2.95
CA CYS A 59 13.43 10.36 -2.10
C CYS A 59 13.47 9.05 -2.92
N PRO A 60 14.62 8.37 -3.05
CA PRO A 60 14.73 7.17 -3.86
C PRO A 60 13.98 5.96 -3.29
N LYS A 61 13.50 6.07 -2.04
CA LYS A 61 12.80 4.97 -1.34
C LYS A 61 11.28 5.11 -1.35
N CYS A 62 10.75 6.28 -1.00
CA CYS A 62 9.30 6.48 -0.93
C CYS A 62 8.73 7.34 -2.06
N GLY A 63 9.57 7.95 -2.91
CA GLY A 63 9.13 8.81 -4.01
C GLY A 63 8.61 10.19 -3.61
N TRP A 64 8.53 10.51 -2.31
CA TRP A 64 8.16 11.85 -1.83
C TRP A 64 9.35 12.82 -1.84
N THR A 65 9.16 14.04 -1.38
CA THR A 65 10.24 15.02 -1.27
C THR A 65 11.21 14.65 -0.14
N MET A 66 12.50 14.81 -0.41
CA MET A 66 13.59 14.73 0.55
C MET A 66 14.35 16.06 0.57
N THR A 67 14.67 16.56 1.76
CA THR A 67 15.44 17.80 1.95
C THR A 67 16.72 17.51 2.70
N PHE A 68 17.66 18.47 2.69
CA PHE A 68 18.96 18.34 3.36
C PHE A 68 19.23 19.57 4.24
N TYR A 69 19.67 19.32 5.47
CA TYR A 69 20.29 20.33 6.34
C TYR A 69 21.79 19.99 6.45
N GLY A 70 22.61 20.72 5.69
CA GLY A 70 24.00 20.30 5.43
C GLY A 70 24.03 18.93 4.74
N ALA A 71 24.67 17.95 5.38
CA ALA A 71 24.72 16.55 4.91
C ALA A 71 23.56 15.68 5.44
N GLN A 72 22.75 16.19 6.36
CA GLN A 72 21.69 15.41 7.00
C GLN A 72 20.41 15.42 6.17
N ALA A 73 20.01 14.27 5.64
CA ALA A 73 18.76 14.13 4.91
C ALA A 73 17.54 14.08 5.84
N GLN A 74 16.43 14.63 5.36
CA GLN A 74 15.12 14.59 6.01
C GLN A 74 14.06 14.07 5.05
N CYS A 75 13.20 13.17 5.54
CA CYS A 75 12.10 12.56 4.79
C CYS A 75 10.93 12.27 5.76
N CYS A 76 9.70 12.09 5.24
CA CYS A 76 8.51 11.78 6.05
C CYS A 76 8.63 10.48 6.86
N ASN A 77 9.48 9.55 6.42
CA ASN A 77 9.63 8.24 7.02
C ASN A 77 11.08 8.01 7.41
N LYS A 78 11.35 7.80 8.70
CA LYS A 78 12.69 7.58 9.24
C LYS A 78 13.43 6.41 8.59
N SER A 79 12.70 5.38 8.16
CA SER A 79 13.30 4.24 7.44
C SER A 79 13.89 4.61 6.07
N CYS A 80 13.40 5.71 5.48
CA CYS A 80 13.96 6.22 4.24
C CYS A 80 15.39 6.75 4.45
N LEU A 81 15.79 7.08 5.67
CA LEU A 81 17.11 7.67 5.97
C LEU A 81 18.23 6.62 6.12
N LYS A 82 17.89 5.33 6.26
CA LYS A 82 18.88 4.24 6.32
C LYS A 82 19.52 4.06 4.92
N ASN A 83 20.84 4.01 4.81
CA ASN A 83 21.55 3.69 3.55
C ASN A 83 21.10 4.54 2.33
N ILE A 84 20.96 5.86 2.50
CA ILE A 84 20.66 6.76 1.39
C ILE A 84 21.92 7.06 0.55
N PRO A 85 21.78 7.29 -0.76
CA PRO A 85 22.85 7.87 -1.57
C PRO A 85 23.30 9.23 -1.03
N LYS A 86 24.52 9.65 -1.39
CA LYS A 86 24.98 11.00 -1.05
C LYS A 86 24.11 12.03 -1.78
N LYS A 87 24.04 13.24 -1.23
CA LYS A 87 23.23 14.34 -1.79
C LYS A 87 23.52 14.58 -3.28
N ASP A 88 24.80 14.55 -3.65
CA ASP A 88 25.25 14.83 -5.02
C ASP A 88 24.86 13.74 -6.02
N ASP A 89 24.54 12.53 -5.54
CA ASP A 89 24.08 11.41 -6.35
C ASP A 89 22.55 11.43 -6.57
N LEU A 90 21.83 12.35 -5.91
CA LEU A 90 20.39 12.43 -5.98
C LEU A 90 19.93 13.41 -7.05
N LYS A 91 18.86 13.04 -7.76
CA LYS A 91 18.21 13.92 -8.72
C LYS A 91 17.51 15.07 -7.96
N PRO A 92 17.90 16.34 -8.16
CA PRO A 92 17.14 17.47 -7.65
C PRO A 92 15.79 17.51 -8.36
N LEU A 93 14.74 17.89 -7.64
CA LEU A 93 13.42 18.04 -8.24
C LEU A 93 13.38 19.33 -9.06
N ARG A 94 13.11 19.21 -10.36
CA ARG A 94 12.88 20.35 -11.25
C ARG A 94 11.40 20.70 -11.28
N PHE A 95 11.06 21.95 -11.63
CA PHE A 95 9.66 22.40 -11.78
C PHE A 95 8.84 21.43 -12.66
N GLN A 96 9.35 21.09 -13.83
CA GLN A 96 8.73 20.11 -14.74
C GLN A 96 8.59 18.68 -14.16
N ASP A 97 9.39 18.32 -13.15
CA ASP A 97 9.30 17.00 -12.51
C ASP A 97 8.17 16.95 -11.45
N GLY A 98 7.65 18.11 -11.01
CA GLY A 98 6.54 18.21 -10.08
C GLY A 98 6.46 19.55 -9.34
N ASN A 99 5.28 20.15 -9.36
CA ASN A 99 4.98 21.41 -8.67
C ASN A 99 4.30 21.16 -7.31
N TRP A 100 3.66 20.00 -7.17
CA TRP A 100 2.93 19.59 -5.98
C TRP A 100 3.56 18.38 -5.33
N ARG A 101 3.52 18.33 -4.00
CA ARG A 101 3.75 17.13 -3.21
C ARG A 101 2.55 16.85 -2.34
N LEU A 102 2.36 15.60 -1.95
CA LEU A 102 1.42 15.27 -0.90
C LEU A 102 1.79 15.99 0.40
N ARG A 103 0.80 16.46 1.14
CA ARG A 103 1.01 16.90 2.52
C ARG A 103 1.53 15.74 3.36
N HIS A 104 2.35 16.04 4.36
CA HIS A 104 2.99 15.03 5.19
C HIS A 104 2.01 13.99 5.76
N GLY A 105 0.84 14.42 6.24
CA GLY A 105 -0.19 13.51 6.76
C GLY A 105 -0.72 12.54 5.70
N VAL A 106 -1.02 13.03 4.50
CA VAL A 106 -1.51 12.22 3.38
C VAL A 106 -0.42 11.26 2.91
N MET A 107 0.83 11.74 2.80
CA MET A 107 1.96 10.88 2.47
C MET A 107 2.11 9.74 3.48
N ARG A 108 2.09 10.06 4.77
CA ARG A 108 2.38 9.10 5.85
C ARG A 108 1.28 8.06 6.06
N TYR A 109 0.02 8.49 6.01
CA TYR A 109 -1.11 7.66 6.43
C TYR A 109 -1.96 7.13 5.27
N MET A 110 -1.77 7.63 4.04
CA MET A 110 -2.49 7.15 2.86
C MET A 110 -1.53 6.62 1.78
N CYS A 111 -0.54 7.42 1.37
CA CYS A 111 0.35 7.05 0.27
C CYS A 111 1.30 5.90 0.64
N LEU A 112 2.01 5.98 1.77
CA LEU A 112 2.95 4.92 2.19
C LEU A 112 2.29 3.54 2.39
N PRO A 113 1.14 3.43 3.11
CA PRO A 113 0.35 2.20 3.11
C PRO A 113 -0.07 1.79 1.70
N GLY A 114 -0.63 2.71 0.92
CA GLY A 114 -1.04 2.50 -0.47
C GLY A 114 0.03 1.90 -1.37
N GLN A 115 1.29 2.30 -1.22
CA GLN A 115 2.39 1.75 -2.02
C GLN A 115 2.59 0.25 -1.77
N LEU A 116 2.35 -0.21 -0.54
CA LEU A 116 2.38 -1.63 -0.20
C LEU A 116 1.21 -2.37 -0.84
N GLU A 117 0.02 -1.76 -0.81
CA GLU A 117 -1.23 -2.28 -1.39
C GLU A 117 -1.09 -2.45 -2.91
N LEU A 118 -0.58 -1.43 -3.62
CA LEU A 118 -0.25 -1.50 -5.06
C LEU A 118 0.79 -2.57 -5.37
N LYS A 119 1.78 -2.75 -4.50
CA LYS A 119 2.79 -3.80 -4.67
C LYS A 119 2.18 -5.19 -4.57
N ILE A 120 1.25 -5.41 -3.63
CA ILE A 120 0.50 -6.66 -3.49
C ILE A 120 -0.32 -6.94 -4.75
N GLN A 121 -1.08 -5.92 -5.21
CA GLN A 121 -1.88 -6.02 -6.43
C GLN A 121 -1.01 -6.45 -7.63
N LYS A 122 0.10 -5.74 -7.85
CA LYS A 122 1.03 -6.03 -8.96
C LYS A 122 1.65 -7.42 -8.89
N ILE A 123 1.93 -7.94 -7.69
CA ILE A 123 2.43 -9.31 -7.52
C ILE A 123 1.34 -10.32 -7.89
N ALA A 124 0.09 -10.08 -7.48
CA ALA A 124 -1.02 -10.96 -7.78
C ALA A 124 -1.36 -11.00 -9.28
N GLU A 125 -1.44 -9.84 -9.93
CA GLU A 125 -1.69 -9.72 -11.37
C GLU A 125 -0.59 -10.41 -12.19
N LYS A 126 0.69 -10.23 -11.82
CA LYS A 126 1.82 -10.92 -12.46
C LYS A 126 1.76 -12.44 -12.34
N CYS A 127 1.08 -12.94 -11.32
CA CYS A 127 0.86 -14.36 -11.12
C CYS A 127 -0.41 -14.88 -11.84
N GLY A 128 -1.14 -14.02 -12.56
CA GLY A 128 -2.35 -14.39 -13.29
C GLY A 128 -3.63 -14.39 -12.44
N CYS A 129 -3.61 -13.77 -11.25
CA CYS A 129 -4.81 -13.60 -10.44
C CYS A 129 -5.56 -12.30 -10.81
N GLY A 130 -6.88 -12.29 -10.60
CA GLY A 130 -7.62 -11.04 -10.47
C GLY A 130 -7.23 -10.33 -9.17
N ALA A 131 -7.07 -9.01 -9.18
CA ALA A 131 -6.71 -8.22 -8.00
C ALA A 131 -7.44 -6.87 -7.96
N GLU A 132 -8.30 -6.69 -6.97
CA GLU A 132 -9.09 -5.47 -6.76
C GLU A 132 -8.57 -4.72 -5.53
N LEU A 133 -8.36 -3.41 -5.65
CA LEU A 133 -7.95 -2.55 -4.53
C LEU A 133 -9.17 -1.97 -3.82
N TRP A 134 -9.08 -1.89 -2.49
CA TRP A 134 -10.05 -1.25 -1.61
C TRP A 134 -11.52 -1.64 -1.86
N PRO A 135 -11.84 -2.93 -2.01
CA PRO A 135 -13.22 -3.39 -2.17
C PRO A 135 -14.12 -2.89 -1.04
N ASP A 136 -15.39 -2.66 -1.39
CA ASP A 136 -16.43 -2.25 -0.44
C ASP A 136 -16.03 -1.02 0.41
N ARG A 137 -15.38 -0.02 -0.21
CA ARG A 137 -14.82 1.17 0.43
C ARG A 137 -13.83 0.85 1.55
N ASP A 138 -12.75 0.16 1.16
CA ASP A 138 -11.62 -0.12 2.07
C ASP A 138 -11.98 -1.09 3.20
N LYS A 139 -12.93 -2.00 2.96
CA LYS A 139 -13.24 -3.07 3.93
C LYS A 139 -12.01 -3.95 4.16
N TYR A 140 -11.19 -4.13 3.14
CA TYR A 140 -9.83 -4.63 3.23
C TYR A 140 -9.05 -4.06 2.05
N ASP A 141 -7.72 -4.05 2.13
CA ASP A 141 -6.91 -3.29 1.18
C ASP A 141 -6.86 -3.92 -0.22
N VAL A 142 -6.77 -5.26 -0.31
CA VAL A 142 -6.69 -5.96 -1.59
C VAL A 142 -7.49 -7.26 -1.57
N LYS A 143 -8.36 -7.44 -2.56
CA LYS A 143 -9.00 -8.72 -2.88
C LYS A 143 -8.22 -9.40 -3.99
N ILE A 144 -7.83 -10.65 -3.78
CA ILE A 144 -7.20 -11.46 -4.82
C ILE A 144 -8.12 -12.62 -5.15
N THR A 145 -8.41 -12.80 -6.43
CA THR A 145 -9.20 -13.92 -6.96
C THR A 145 -8.30 -14.83 -7.79
N LEU A 146 -8.14 -16.07 -7.34
CA LEU A 146 -7.37 -17.10 -8.02
C LEU A 146 -8.15 -17.67 -9.22
N PRO A 147 -7.48 -18.34 -10.18
CA PRO A 147 -8.11 -18.90 -11.36
C PRO A 147 -9.20 -19.96 -11.09
N ASP A 148 -9.18 -20.61 -9.91
CA ASP A 148 -10.22 -21.56 -9.49
C ASP A 148 -11.39 -20.90 -8.72
N GLY A 149 -11.40 -19.56 -8.62
CA GLY A 149 -12.42 -18.78 -7.94
C GLY A 149 -12.17 -18.58 -6.43
N GLN A 150 -11.08 -19.11 -5.87
CA GLN A 150 -10.73 -18.84 -4.48
C GLN A 150 -10.44 -17.34 -4.27
N VAL A 151 -10.97 -16.77 -3.18
CA VAL A 151 -10.80 -15.37 -2.81
C VAL A 151 -9.90 -15.25 -1.58
N TRP A 152 -8.87 -14.41 -1.69
CA TRP A 152 -8.02 -14.03 -0.57
C TRP A 152 -8.25 -12.55 -0.25
N ALA A 153 -8.43 -12.25 1.04
CA ALA A 153 -8.52 -10.88 1.54
C ALA A 153 -7.19 -10.49 2.19
N ILE A 154 -6.62 -9.38 1.75
CA ILE A 154 -5.33 -8.89 2.19
C ILE A 154 -5.48 -7.52 2.84
N ASP A 155 -4.80 -7.34 3.95
CA ASP A 155 -4.64 -6.06 4.61
C ASP A 155 -3.16 -5.76 4.84
N ALA A 156 -2.74 -4.61 4.35
CA ALA A 156 -1.37 -4.17 4.22
C ALA A 156 -1.00 -3.31 5.43
N LYS A 157 -0.14 -3.82 6.31
CA LYS A 157 0.22 -3.12 7.55
C LYS A 157 1.64 -2.57 7.46
N THR A 158 1.80 -1.28 7.79
CA THR A 158 3.09 -0.56 7.72
C THR A 158 3.68 -0.22 9.09
N HIS A 159 3.12 -0.75 10.18
CA HIS A 159 3.67 -0.56 11.52
C HIS A 159 5.07 -1.17 11.64
N ARG A 160 6.06 -0.35 11.98
CA ARG A 160 7.45 -0.82 12.17
C ARG A 160 7.64 -1.69 13.41
N ASN A 161 6.95 -1.34 14.50
CA ASN A 161 7.04 -2.06 15.76
C ASN A 161 5.91 -3.12 15.82
N PRO A 162 6.22 -4.42 16.00
CA PRO A 162 5.22 -5.49 16.01
C PRO A 162 4.20 -5.34 17.14
N TYR A 163 4.58 -4.75 18.28
CA TYR A 163 3.65 -4.53 19.40
C TYR A 163 2.58 -3.48 19.07
N MET A 164 2.85 -2.56 18.14
CA MET A 164 1.84 -1.60 17.66
C MET A 164 0.82 -2.30 16.76
N LEU A 165 1.29 -3.19 15.86
CA LEU A 165 0.37 -3.99 15.05
C LEU A 165 -0.42 -4.98 15.92
N LYS A 166 0.21 -5.63 16.90
CA LYS A 166 -0.48 -6.48 17.89
C LYS A 166 -1.66 -5.75 18.53
N LYS A 167 -1.44 -4.53 19.04
CA LYS A 167 -2.51 -3.70 19.62
C LYS A 167 -3.60 -3.32 18.62
N SER A 168 -3.24 -3.16 17.34
CA SER A 168 -4.22 -2.93 16.29
C SER A 168 -5.06 -4.18 16.05
N ILE A 169 -4.43 -5.36 15.94
CA ILE A 169 -5.07 -6.66 15.74
C ILE A 169 -6.08 -6.95 16.85
N GLU A 170 -5.71 -6.70 18.12
CA GLU A 170 -6.61 -6.88 19.28
C GLU A 170 -7.93 -6.11 19.16
N LYS A 171 -8.02 -5.13 18.26
CA LYS A 171 -9.21 -4.31 18.00
C LYS A 171 -9.77 -4.50 16.58
N ASP A 172 -9.15 -5.38 15.78
CA ASP A 172 -9.42 -5.51 14.37
C ASP A 172 -10.43 -6.63 14.11
N TYR A 173 -11.71 -6.26 14.13
CA TYR A 173 -12.82 -7.15 13.84
C TYR A 173 -13.09 -7.32 12.35
N VAL A 174 -12.31 -6.68 11.46
CA VAL A 174 -12.58 -6.58 10.01
C VAL A 174 -12.76 -7.96 9.35
N PHE A 175 -12.06 -8.98 9.84
CA PHE A 175 -12.07 -10.32 9.23
C PHE A 175 -13.04 -11.31 9.85
N THR A 176 -13.82 -10.90 10.86
CA THR A 176 -14.81 -11.78 11.51
C THR A 176 -15.96 -12.18 10.58
N HIS A 177 -16.18 -11.46 9.47
CA HIS A 177 -17.32 -11.65 8.57
C HIS A 177 -16.94 -11.73 7.08
N THR A 178 -15.68 -12.06 6.76
CA THR A 178 -15.26 -12.18 5.35
C THR A 178 -15.63 -13.55 4.77
N LYS A 179 -16.06 -13.57 3.50
CA LYS A 179 -16.26 -14.80 2.72
C LYS A 179 -14.95 -15.32 2.09
N ALA A 180 -13.84 -14.61 2.30
CA ALA A 180 -12.53 -15.01 1.79
C ALA A 180 -12.08 -16.33 2.42
N GLN A 181 -11.53 -17.22 1.60
CA GLN A 181 -11.01 -18.52 2.04
C GLN A 181 -9.63 -18.38 2.71
N LYS A 182 -8.92 -17.27 2.46
CA LYS A 182 -7.68 -16.92 3.18
C LYS A 182 -7.65 -15.44 3.50
N VAL A 183 -7.07 -15.12 4.65
CA VAL A 183 -6.90 -13.75 5.13
C VAL A 183 -5.45 -13.53 5.51
N PHE A 184 -4.85 -12.45 5.03
CA PHE A 184 -3.47 -12.10 5.36
C PHE A 184 -3.32 -10.66 5.80
N TYR A 185 -2.68 -10.47 6.95
CA TYR A 185 -1.99 -9.22 7.25
C TYR A 185 -0.60 -9.30 6.61
N VAL A 186 -0.31 -8.40 5.67
CA VAL A 186 0.97 -8.39 4.95
C VAL A 186 1.79 -7.20 5.38
N VAL A 187 3.03 -7.46 5.82
CA VAL A 187 3.98 -6.42 6.24
C VAL A 187 5.20 -6.35 5.30
N PRO A 188 5.85 -5.18 5.19
CA PRO A 188 7.13 -5.06 4.51
C PRO A 188 8.20 -6.00 5.09
N ASP A 189 9.07 -6.55 4.24
CA ASP A 189 10.13 -7.48 4.70
C ASP A 189 11.15 -6.81 5.63
N ASP A 190 11.34 -5.51 5.53
CA ASP A 190 12.30 -4.78 6.36
C ASP A 190 11.81 -4.58 7.80
N CYS A 191 10.52 -4.78 8.09
CA CYS A 191 10.04 -4.93 9.47
C CYS A 191 10.69 -6.14 10.17
N LEU A 192 11.00 -7.20 9.42
CA LEU A 192 11.63 -8.41 9.96
C LEU A 192 13.15 -8.25 10.13
N THR A 193 13.76 -7.27 9.46
CA THR A 193 15.18 -6.95 9.68
C THR A 193 15.39 -6.34 11.08
N ASP A 194 14.48 -5.45 11.48
CA ASP A 194 14.54 -4.82 12.80
C ASP A 194 13.96 -5.75 13.89
N TYR A 195 12.98 -6.62 13.56
CA TYR A 195 12.33 -7.56 14.48
C TYR A 195 12.14 -8.95 13.83
N PRO A 196 13.08 -9.89 13.98
CA PRO A 196 12.98 -11.22 13.34
C PRO A 196 11.68 -11.99 13.70
N ASP A 197 11.19 -11.82 14.93
CA ASP A 197 9.97 -12.45 15.42
C ASP A 197 8.68 -11.64 15.13
N TYR A 198 8.74 -10.62 14.27
CA TYR A 198 7.61 -9.71 14.01
C TYR A 198 6.31 -10.47 13.73
N CYS A 199 6.32 -11.35 12.73
CA CYS A 199 5.12 -12.09 12.34
C CYS A 199 4.68 -13.08 13.42
N LYS A 200 5.62 -13.64 14.20
CA LYS A 200 5.29 -14.54 15.32
C LYS A 200 4.48 -13.80 16.38
N ILE A 201 4.96 -12.64 16.82
CA ILE A 201 4.27 -11.79 17.82
C ILE A 201 2.84 -11.45 17.37
N CYS A 202 2.66 -11.11 16.09
CA CYS A 202 1.34 -10.79 15.55
C CYS A 202 0.45 -12.03 15.41
N ASN A 203 1.01 -13.18 15.01
CA ASN A 203 0.26 -14.43 14.90
C ASN A 203 -0.17 -14.97 16.26
N ASP A 204 0.67 -14.84 17.29
CA ASP A 204 0.31 -15.20 18.67
C ASP A 204 -0.87 -14.34 19.16
N ALA A 205 -0.89 -13.05 18.80
CA ALA A 205 -2.02 -12.17 19.10
C ALA A 205 -3.30 -12.54 18.33
N LEU A 206 -3.19 -12.91 17.04
CA LEU A 206 -4.31 -13.39 16.25
C LEU A 206 -4.92 -14.66 16.87
N ALA A 207 -4.08 -15.65 17.18
CA ALA A 207 -4.52 -16.90 17.80
C ALA A 207 -5.18 -16.70 19.17
N SER A 208 -4.68 -15.75 19.96
CA SER A 208 -5.21 -15.48 21.30
C SER A 208 -6.55 -14.73 21.29
N ASN A 209 -6.73 -13.77 20.37
CA ASN A 209 -7.93 -12.93 20.34
C ASN A 209 -9.01 -13.48 19.40
N PHE A 210 -8.63 -14.23 18.37
CA PHE A 210 -9.53 -14.79 17.37
C PHE A 210 -9.13 -16.24 17.04
N PRO A 211 -9.33 -17.20 17.95
CA PRO A 211 -8.87 -18.58 17.79
C PRO A 211 -9.44 -19.27 16.55
N ASP A 212 -10.65 -18.90 16.13
CA ASP A 212 -11.32 -19.43 14.93
C ASP A 212 -10.98 -18.66 13.65
N SER A 213 -10.16 -17.61 13.74
CA SER A 213 -9.77 -16.80 12.59
C SER A 213 -8.77 -17.52 11.71
N ILE A 214 -9.03 -17.48 10.41
CA ILE A 214 -8.12 -17.96 9.37
C ILE A 214 -7.00 -16.95 9.03
N ALA A 215 -6.98 -15.79 9.69
CA ALA A 215 -6.04 -14.71 9.41
C ALA A 215 -4.61 -15.06 9.82
N LYS A 216 -3.65 -14.68 8.97
CA LYS A 216 -2.21 -14.84 9.26
C LYS A 216 -1.44 -13.57 8.96
N CYS A 217 -0.55 -13.17 9.87
CA CYS A 217 0.46 -12.16 9.62
C CYS A 217 1.68 -12.77 8.92
N VAL A 218 2.06 -12.22 7.78
CA VAL A 218 3.18 -12.68 6.95
C VAL A 218 3.95 -11.49 6.36
N SER A 219 5.24 -11.70 6.08
CA SER A 219 6.03 -10.72 5.33
C SER A 219 5.68 -10.78 3.84
N MET A 220 5.97 -9.70 3.10
CA MET A 220 5.75 -9.61 1.65
C MET A 220 6.38 -10.78 0.89
N ARG A 221 7.63 -11.16 1.22
CA ARG A 221 8.32 -12.30 0.63
C ARG A 221 7.59 -13.63 0.89
N ILE A 222 7.14 -13.86 2.12
CA ILE A 222 6.41 -15.08 2.49
C ILE A 222 5.03 -15.12 1.82
N PHE A 223 4.34 -13.99 1.79
CA PHE A 223 3.08 -13.82 1.07
C PHE A 223 3.24 -14.21 -0.42
N SER A 224 4.25 -13.63 -1.10
CA SER A 224 4.50 -13.93 -2.52
C SER A 224 4.78 -15.41 -2.76
N LYS A 225 5.58 -16.06 -1.88
CA LYS A 225 5.84 -17.50 -1.97
C LYS A 225 4.56 -18.32 -1.80
N LYS A 226 3.71 -17.97 -0.83
CA LYS A 226 2.42 -18.65 -0.60
C LYS A 226 1.48 -18.52 -1.79
N LEU A 227 1.38 -17.33 -2.38
CA LEU A 227 0.54 -17.11 -3.56
C LEU A 227 0.99 -17.97 -4.74
N LYS A 228 2.30 -18.00 -5.03
CA LYS A 228 2.84 -18.83 -6.11
C LYS A 228 2.61 -20.33 -5.88
N GLY A 229 2.85 -20.81 -4.66
CA GLY A 229 2.60 -22.21 -4.32
C GLY A 229 1.14 -22.61 -4.50
N GLU A 230 0.19 -21.78 -4.04
CA GLU A 230 -1.23 -22.09 -4.26
C GLU A 230 -1.58 -22.12 -5.75
N LEU A 231 -0.99 -21.25 -6.56
CA LEU A 231 -1.27 -21.26 -8.00
C LEU A 231 -0.72 -22.49 -8.71
N GLU A 232 0.40 -23.05 -8.26
CA GLU A 232 0.91 -24.34 -8.73
C GLU A 232 -0.06 -25.47 -8.38
N ASP A 233 -0.56 -25.48 -7.15
CA ASP A 233 -1.56 -26.45 -6.70
C ASP A 233 -2.87 -26.33 -7.49
N VAL A 234 -3.35 -25.10 -7.74
CA VAL A 234 -4.55 -24.84 -8.57
C VAL A 234 -4.36 -25.36 -9.98
N LYS A 235 -3.21 -25.11 -10.61
CA LYS A 235 -2.91 -25.62 -11.95
C LYS A 235 -2.91 -27.14 -11.98
N PHE A 236 -2.30 -27.77 -10.97
CA PHE A 236 -2.29 -29.23 -10.85
C PHE A 236 -3.70 -29.80 -10.69
N ARG A 237 -4.52 -29.23 -9.79
CA ARG A 237 -5.93 -29.64 -9.60
C ARG A 237 -6.76 -29.50 -10.87
N ASN A 238 -6.57 -28.42 -11.63
CA ASN A 238 -7.30 -28.19 -12.88
C ASN A 238 -6.84 -29.11 -14.01
N TYR A 239 -5.58 -29.52 -14.04
CA TYR A 239 -5.07 -30.51 -14.99
C TYR A 239 -5.69 -31.89 -14.74
N GLN A 240 -5.73 -32.34 -13.48
CA GLN A 240 -6.32 -33.62 -13.08
C GLN A 240 -7.82 -33.71 -13.39
N LYS A 241 -8.56 -32.60 -13.33
CA LYS A 241 -10.00 -32.55 -13.69
C LYS A 241 -10.28 -32.62 -15.20
N LYS A 242 -9.26 -32.42 -16.03
CA LYS A 242 -9.37 -32.41 -17.50
C LYS A 242 -8.86 -33.71 -18.14
N SER A 243 -8.22 -34.58 -17.35
CA SER A 243 -7.81 -35.93 -17.74
C SER A 243 -8.91 -36.92 -17.35
#